data_AF-K2DL45-F1
#
_entry.id   AF-K2DL45-F1
#
_cell.length_a   1.000
_cell.length_b   1.000
_cell.length_c   1.000
_cell.angle_alpha   90.00
_cell.angle_beta   90.00
_cell.angle_gamma   90.00
#
_symmetry.space_group_name_H-M   'P 1'
#
loop_
_entity.id
_entity.type
_entity.pdbx_description
1 polymer ?
#
loop_
_entity_poly.entity_id
_entity_poly.type
_entity_poly.pdbx_seq_one_letter_code
_entity_poly.pdbx_strand_id
1 'polypeptide(L)'
;MDDRTAWMLLCRQLTLEFPDLIFWKHLARGLNGSGDIDAVAPAAEALHVVRRMPELVKENFPDAVLVFACRHAANVHPIFVVSKRIFPRLAQFDVSFNPIRFGMPWCNPADLVRFSVLDEHGIRVLRQGALAVVLLMLYGINRDGRSSLKAHDWSDIALGWANDPEVAKQFVQAVLPIAIQKPMRDVLESLGREDNGSKVRALWWACARTAMFHHLCHGWKPLTAILRRRLANLCAVQTAVHHHDRVIQCEHIVSFIQKIQDSENVLFERKPEQFGNDL
;
A
#
# COMPACT_ATOMS: atom_id res chain seq x y z
N MET A 1 -0.90 25.98 -1.55
CA MET A 1 0.05 24.89 -1.20
C MET A 1 0.05 23.89 -2.36
N ASP A 2 1.20 23.38 -2.82
CA ASP A 2 1.20 22.30 -3.81
C ASP A 2 0.85 20.95 -3.16
N ASP A 3 0.38 19.98 -3.95
CA ASP A 3 -0.13 18.70 -3.42
C ASP A 3 0.98 17.88 -2.76
N ARG A 4 2.21 17.96 -3.28
CA ARG A 4 3.37 17.28 -2.68
C ARG A 4 3.64 17.82 -1.28
N THR A 5 3.65 19.14 -1.12
CA THR A 5 3.83 19.80 0.17
C THR A 5 2.72 19.40 1.15
N ALA A 6 1.46 19.38 0.70
CA ALA A 6 0.33 18.97 1.54
C ALA A 6 0.46 17.50 2.00
N TRP A 7 0.82 16.59 1.10
CA TRP A 7 1.07 15.20 1.45
C TRP A 7 2.26 15.03 2.39
N MET A 8 3.36 15.76 2.18
CA MET A 8 4.52 15.72 3.08
C MET A 8 4.16 16.17 4.49
N LEU A 9 3.41 17.28 4.63
CA LEU A 9 2.95 17.77 5.93
C LEU A 9 2.04 16.76 6.62
N LEU A 10 1.08 16.19 5.89
CA LEU A 10 0.20 15.14 6.41
C LEU A 10 1.00 13.91 6.87
N CYS A 11 1.96 13.43 6.07
CA CYS A 11 2.79 12.27 6.44
C CYS A 11 3.64 12.53 7.68
N ARG A 12 4.18 13.75 7.82
CA ARG A 12 4.94 14.17 8.99
C ARG A 12 4.05 14.26 10.23
N GLN A 13 2.86 14.86 10.11
CA GLN A 13 1.88 14.94 11.21
C GLN A 13 1.45 13.54 11.66
N LEU A 14 1.16 12.65 10.71
CA LEU A 14 0.85 11.25 11.00
C LEU A 14 2.01 10.54 11.71
N THR A 15 3.26 10.77 11.29
CA THR A 15 4.44 10.21 11.98
C THR A 15 4.57 10.69 13.43
N LEU A 16 4.20 11.94 13.70
CA LEU A 16 4.24 12.51 15.05
C LEU A 16 3.11 11.98 15.94
N GLU A 17 1.89 11.85 15.40
CA GLU A 17 0.72 11.37 16.14
C GLU A 17 0.71 9.84 16.32
N PHE A 18 1.31 9.10 15.38
CA PHE A 18 1.27 7.63 15.30
C PHE A 18 2.70 7.07 15.16
N PRO A 19 3.39 6.81 16.29
CA PRO A 19 4.81 6.50 16.29
C PRO A 19 5.16 5.14 15.68
N ASP A 20 4.22 4.21 15.57
CA ASP A 20 4.42 2.89 14.96
C ASP A 20 3.96 2.83 13.49
N LEU A 21 3.42 3.93 12.94
CA LEU A 21 3.06 4.08 11.54
C LEU A 21 4.32 4.27 10.68
N ILE A 22 4.46 3.43 9.66
CA ILE A 22 5.61 3.44 8.75
C ILE A 22 5.14 3.61 7.32
N PHE A 23 5.76 4.53 6.60
CA PHE A 23 5.64 4.67 5.15
C PHE A 23 6.59 3.66 4.48
N TRP A 24 6.05 2.48 4.18
CA TRP A 24 6.84 1.27 3.96
C TRP A 24 7.18 0.92 2.51
N LYS A 25 6.60 1.60 1.52
CA LYS A 25 7.01 1.45 0.11
C LYS A 25 6.58 2.66 -0.72
N HIS A 26 7.36 2.96 -1.76
CA HIS A 26 7.07 3.94 -2.81
C HIS A 26 6.63 5.35 -2.36
N LEU A 27 6.98 5.80 -1.15
CA LEU A 27 6.60 7.13 -0.64
C LEU A 27 6.91 8.25 -1.63
N ALA A 28 8.13 8.26 -2.20
CA ALA A 28 8.51 9.27 -3.19
C ALA A 28 7.62 9.28 -4.45
N ARG A 29 7.09 8.13 -4.87
CA ARG A 29 6.16 8.05 -6.02
C ARG A 29 4.80 8.64 -5.64
N GLY A 30 4.30 8.28 -4.45
CA GLY A 30 3.07 8.84 -3.89
C GLY A 30 3.12 10.36 -3.72
N LEU A 31 4.20 10.88 -3.14
CA LEU A 31 4.41 12.32 -2.95
C LEU A 31 4.50 13.10 -4.27
N ASN A 32 4.98 12.47 -5.35
CA ASN A 32 5.05 13.07 -6.68
C ASN A 32 3.77 12.83 -7.52
N GLY A 33 2.71 12.25 -6.93
CA GLY A 33 1.44 12.01 -7.60
C GLY A 33 1.50 10.96 -8.70
N SER A 34 2.49 10.06 -8.69
CA SER A 34 2.64 8.96 -9.66
C SER A 34 2.24 7.59 -9.10
N GLY A 35 1.72 7.54 -7.88
CA GLY A 35 1.20 6.33 -7.25
C GLY A 35 0.51 6.62 -5.92
N ASP A 36 0.24 5.56 -5.18
CA ASP A 36 -0.41 5.61 -3.87
C ASP A 36 0.62 5.90 -2.78
N ILE A 37 0.15 6.40 -1.64
CA ILE A 37 0.95 6.47 -0.41
C ILE A 37 0.60 5.27 0.44
N ASP A 38 1.54 4.34 0.54
CA ASP A 38 1.37 3.13 1.32
C ASP A 38 1.99 3.28 2.71
N ALA A 39 1.17 3.04 3.73
CA ALA A 39 1.56 3.00 5.13
C ALA A 39 1.24 1.63 5.75
N VAL A 40 1.91 1.32 6.86
CA VAL A 40 1.67 0.12 7.65
C VAL A 40 1.77 0.46 9.13
N ALA A 41 0.87 -0.09 9.95
CA ALA A 41 0.86 0.11 11.40
C ALA A 41 0.23 -1.10 12.11
N PRO A 42 0.50 -1.33 13.41
CA PRO A 42 -0.27 -2.27 14.22
C PRO A 42 -1.77 -1.98 14.13
N ALA A 43 -2.61 -3.02 14.21
CA ALA A 43 -4.04 -2.90 13.91
C ALA A 43 -4.79 -1.83 14.72
N ALA A 44 -4.48 -1.68 16.02
CA ALA A 44 -5.09 -0.65 16.85
C ALA A 44 -4.74 0.75 16.34
N GLU A 45 -3.46 1.01 16.05
CA GLU A 45 -2.99 2.29 15.54
C GLU A 45 -3.51 2.57 14.12
N ALA A 46 -3.53 1.56 13.24
CA ALA A 46 -4.10 1.67 11.90
C ALA A 46 -5.57 2.12 11.93
N LEU A 47 -6.38 1.57 12.83
CA LEU A 47 -7.77 1.99 13.01
C LEU A 47 -7.90 3.42 13.58
N HIS A 48 -6.91 3.89 14.35
CA HIS A 48 -6.86 5.28 14.82
C HIS A 48 -6.53 6.22 13.66
N VAL A 49 -5.53 5.88 12.83
CA VAL A 49 -5.17 6.64 11.62
C VAL A 49 -6.39 6.79 10.70
N VAL A 50 -7.10 5.69 10.41
CA VAL A 50 -8.29 5.71 9.54
C VAL A 50 -9.38 6.62 10.08
N ARG A 51 -9.57 6.68 11.41
CA ARG A 51 -10.56 7.56 12.04
C ARG A 51 -10.14 9.03 12.02
N ARG A 52 -8.86 9.31 12.17
CA ARG A 52 -8.30 10.66 12.24
C ARG A 52 -8.08 11.30 10.86
N MET A 53 -7.97 10.48 9.81
CA MET A 53 -7.66 10.94 8.46
C MET A 53 -8.59 12.03 7.89
N PRO A 54 -9.92 11.97 8.03
CA PRO A 54 -10.80 13.03 7.49
C PRO A 54 -10.49 14.42 8.05
N GLU A 55 -10.13 14.50 9.34
CA GLU A 55 -9.80 15.76 10.00
C GLU A 55 -8.42 16.25 9.54
N LEU A 56 -7.42 15.36 9.52
CA LEU A 56 -6.08 15.69 9.05
C LEU A 56 -6.04 16.13 7.58
N VAL A 57 -6.86 15.51 6.73
CA VAL A 57 -6.97 15.91 5.33
C VAL A 57 -7.61 17.30 5.22
N LYS A 58 -8.63 17.63 6.01
CA LYS A 58 -9.19 18.99 6.04
C LYS A 58 -8.15 20.03 6.48
N GLU A 59 -7.32 19.69 7.47
CA GLU A 59 -6.24 20.55 7.97
C GLU A 59 -5.14 20.80 6.90
N ASN A 60 -4.81 19.79 6.10
CA ASN A 60 -3.68 19.84 5.16
C ASN A 60 -4.08 20.10 3.69
N PHE A 61 -5.33 19.82 3.31
CA PHE A 61 -5.87 19.94 1.95
C PHE A 61 -7.15 20.79 1.95
N PRO A 62 -7.04 22.13 1.92
CA PRO A 62 -8.20 23.02 1.95
C PRO A 62 -9.13 22.84 0.73
N ASP A 63 -8.61 22.34 -0.39
CA ASP A 63 -9.38 22.07 -1.61
C ASP A 63 -9.98 20.66 -1.65
N ALA A 64 -9.80 19.85 -0.61
CA ALA A 64 -10.40 18.53 -0.50
C ALA A 64 -11.93 18.67 -0.37
N VAL A 65 -12.65 18.03 -1.28
CA VAL A 65 -14.12 18.01 -1.31
C VAL A 65 -14.69 16.75 -0.68
N LEU A 66 -13.92 15.65 -0.70
CA LEU A 66 -14.36 14.37 -0.16
C LEU A 66 -13.18 13.56 0.35
N VAL A 67 -13.34 12.92 1.51
CA VAL A 67 -12.39 11.99 2.10
C VAL A 67 -13.14 10.77 2.60
N PHE A 68 -12.84 9.59 2.08
CA PHE A 68 -13.55 8.38 2.50
C PHE A 68 -12.62 7.19 2.61
N ALA A 69 -12.90 6.30 3.56
CA ALA A 69 -12.15 5.08 3.79
C ALA A 69 -12.94 3.85 3.35
N CYS A 70 -12.32 2.96 2.60
CA CYS A 70 -12.89 1.67 2.22
C CYS A 70 -12.55 0.60 3.28
N ARG A 71 -13.57 -0.13 3.74
CA ARG A 71 -13.42 -1.18 4.76
C ARG A 71 -13.61 -2.60 4.21
N HIS A 72 -13.88 -2.74 2.92
CA HIS A 72 -14.10 -4.03 2.26
C HIS A 72 -12.88 -4.96 2.28
N ALA A 73 -11.68 -4.40 2.32
CA ALA A 73 -10.46 -5.19 2.42
C ALA A 73 -10.12 -5.43 3.90
N ALA A 74 -10.13 -6.69 4.32
CA ALA A 74 -9.93 -7.08 5.71
C ALA A 74 -8.51 -6.88 6.27
N ASN A 75 -7.56 -6.30 5.51
CA ASN A 75 -6.15 -6.20 5.92
C ASN A 75 -5.48 -4.87 5.52
N VAL A 76 -6.21 -4.04 4.78
CA VAL A 76 -5.78 -2.72 4.33
C VAL A 76 -7.02 -1.82 4.31
N HIS A 77 -6.84 -0.57 4.73
CA HIS A 77 -7.85 0.47 4.62
C HIS A 77 -7.38 1.51 3.63
N PRO A 78 -7.80 1.41 2.36
CA PRO A 78 -7.61 2.47 1.39
C PRO A 78 -8.43 3.69 1.80
N ILE A 79 -7.80 4.85 1.82
CA ILE A 79 -8.39 6.14 2.09
C ILE A 79 -8.22 6.99 0.85
N PHE A 80 -9.31 7.55 0.37
CA PHE A 80 -9.34 8.33 -0.86
C PHE A 80 -9.58 9.78 -0.53
N VAL A 81 -8.79 10.64 -1.17
CA VAL A 81 -8.94 12.09 -1.12
C VAL A 81 -9.32 12.57 -2.50
N VAL A 82 -10.47 13.23 -2.59
CA VAL A 82 -10.93 13.95 -3.77
C VAL A 82 -10.70 15.42 -3.51
N SER A 83 -9.97 16.10 -4.38
CA SER A 83 -9.82 17.55 -4.35
C SER A 83 -10.16 18.17 -5.69
N LYS A 84 -10.62 19.43 -5.69
CA LYS A 84 -10.96 20.14 -6.93
C LYS A 84 -9.79 20.27 -7.89
N ARG A 85 -8.57 20.25 -7.36
CA ARG A 85 -7.33 20.49 -8.10
C ARG A 85 -6.86 19.29 -8.92
N ILE A 86 -6.97 18.08 -8.35
CA ILE A 86 -6.47 16.86 -9.00
C ILE A 86 -7.57 16.09 -9.72
N PHE A 87 -8.83 16.47 -9.54
CA PHE A 87 -9.95 15.87 -10.26
C PHE A 87 -9.69 15.91 -11.78
N PRO A 88 -9.94 14.83 -12.54
CA PRO A 88 -10.68 13.60 -12.21
C PRO A 88 -9.89 12.49 -11.48
N ARG A 89 -8.66 12.77 -11.04
CA ARG A 89 -7.82 11.79 -10.34
C ARG A 89 -8.20 11.71 -8.87
N LEU A 90 -8.08 10.52 -8.30
CA LEU A 90 -8.22 10.26 -6.88
C LEU A 90 -6.82 10.11 -6.29
N ALA A 91 -6.54 10.76 -5.17
CA ALA A 91 -5.35 10.43 -4.38
C ALA A 91 -5.72 9.32 -3.40
N GLN A 92 -4.85 8.32 -3.28
CA GLN A 92 -5.06 7.16 -2.44
C GLN A 92 -3.95 7.03 -1.40
N PHE A 93 -4.37 6.79 -0.17
CA PHE A 93 -3.54 6.52 0.98
C PHE A 93 -3.97 5.20 1.60
N ASP A 94 -3.08 4.21 1.64
CA ASP A 94 -3.39 2.88 2.12
C ASP A 94 -2.78 2.65 3.50
N VAL A 95 -3.60 2.28 4.49
CA VAL A 95 -3.08 1.79 5.78
C VAL A 95 -3.22 0.29 5.87
N SER A 96 -2.11 -0.41 5.75
CA SER A 96 -2.05 -1.86 5.97
C SER A 96 -1.89 -2.16 7.46
N PHE A 97 -2.72 -3.05 8.01
CA PHE A 97 -2.51 -3.58 9.36
C PHE A 97 -2.07 -5.03 9.38
N ASN A 98 -2.07 -5.66 8.20
CA ASN A 98 -1.53 -6.99 8.01
C ASN A 98 -1.05 -7.14 6.56
N PRO A 99 0.25 -6.85 6.29
CA PRO A 99 0.86 -7.04 4.99
C PRO A 99 0.57 -8.40 4.36
N ILE A 100 -0.19 -8.40 3.27
CA ILE A 100 -0.57 -9.62 2.56
C ILE A 100 0.20 -9.78 1.27
N ARG A 101 0.67 -11.00 1.03
CA ARG A 101 1.17 -11.46 -0.25
C ARG A 101 0.47 -12.76 -0.64
N PHE A 102 -0.12 -12.77 -1.84
CA PHE A 102 -0.89 -13.93 -2.35
C PHE A 102 -2.03 -14.40 -1.44
N GLY A 103 -2.63 -13.49 -0.67
CA GLY A 103 -3.71 -13.80 0.26
C GLY A 103 -3.25 -14.22 1.66
N MET A 104 -1.94 -14.30 1.89
CA MET A 104 -1.37 -14.67 3.18
C MET A 104 -0.59 -13.52 3.82
N PRO A 105 -0.72 -13.32 5.14
CA PRO A 105 0.19 -12.49 5.91
C PRO A 105 1.64 -12.94 5.73
N TRP A 106 2.56 -11.99 5.58
CA TRP A 106 3.99 -12.32 5.45
C TRP A 106 4.88 -11.60 6.48
N CYS A 107 4.37 -10.57 7.15
CA CYS A 107 5.04 -9.94 8.28
C CYS A 107 4.04 -9.31 9.25
N ASN A 108 4.46 -9.14 10.51
CA ASN A 108 3.74 -8.36 11.49
C ASN A 108 4.19 -6.88 11.39
N PRO A 109 3.28 -5.90 11.29
CA PRO A 109 3.64 -4.48 11.29
C PRO A 109 4.60 -4.06 12.41
N ALA A 110 4.45 -4.62 13.61
CA ALA A 110 5.30 -4.29 14.75
C ALA A 110 6.78 -4.66 14.51
N ASP A 111 7.05 -5.70 13.71
CA ASP A 111 8.42 -6.08 13.36
C ASP A 111 9.06 -5.07 12.41
N LEU A 112 8.25 -4.38 11.58
CA LEU A 112 8.73 -3.37 10.64
C LEU A 112 9.22 -2.11 11.35
N VAL A 113 8.65 -1.76 12.51
CA VAL A 113 9.02 -0.56 13.27
C VAL A 113 10.51 -0.56 13.63
N ARG A 114 11.05 -1.73 13.97
CA ARG A 114 12.47 -1.91 14.32
C ARG A 114 13.43 -1.66 13.17
N PHE A 115 12.93 -1.75 11.94
CA PHE A 115 13.68 -1.51 10.71
C PHE A 115 13.30 -0.19 10.06
N SER A 116 12.65 0.70 10.81
CA SER A 116 12.29 2.05 10.37
C SER A 116 13.28 3.10 10.88
N VAL A 117 13.28 4.25 10.22
CA VAL A 117 14.03 5.44 10.60
C VAL A 117 13.21 6.67 10.24
N LEU A 118 13.47 7.79 10.90
CA LEU A 118 12.97 9.09 10.44
C LEU A 118 13.87 9.57 9.29
N ASP A 119 13.28 9.91 8.16
CA ASP A 119 14.00 10.57 7.06
C ASP A 119 14.33 12.03 7.39
N GLU A 120 14.97 12.74 6.45
CA GLU A 120 15.30 14.16 6.60
C GLU A 120 14.08 15.09 6.75
N HIS A 121 12.88 14.60 6.43
CA HIS A 121 11.62 15.32 6.56
C HIS A 121 10.88 14.99 7.86
N GLY A 122 11.43 14.10 8.68
CA GLY A 122 10.82 13.62 9.92
C GLY A 122 9.66 12.65 9.66
N ILE A 123 9.64 11.99 8.51
CA ILE A 123 8.66 10.95 8.16
C ILE A 123 9.28 9.58 8.47
N ARG A 124 8.52 8.69 9.13
CA ARG A 124 9.01 7.36 9.45
C ARG A 124 8.94 6.45 8.22
N VAL A 125 10.09 6.10 7.69
CA VAL A 125 10.24 5.24 6.51
C VAL A 125 10.99 3.96 6.88
N LEU A 126 10.88 2.92 6.04
CA LEU A 126 11.76 1.76 6.17
C LEU A 126 13.20 2.14 5.80
N ARG A 127 14.16 1.62 6.56
CA ARG A 127 15.57 1.64 6.16
C ARG A 127 15.73 0.92 4.82
N GLN A 128 16.66 1.41 3.99
CA GLN A 128 16.70 1.03 2.57
C GLN A 128 16.91 -0.48 2.33
N GLY A 129 17.69 -1.13 3.19
CA GLY A 129 17.92 -2.58 3.12
C GLY A 129 16.65 -3.38 3.40
N ALA A 130 15.85 -2.96 4.38
CA ALA A 130 14.56 -3.55 4.68
C ALA A 130 13.56 -3.31 3.54
N LEU A 131 13.52 -2.08 3.01
CA LEU A 131 12.69 -1.74 1.85
C LEU A 131 13.01 -2.63 0.64
N ALA A 132 14.28 -2.89 0.33
CA ALA A 132 14.68 -3.77 -0.76
C ALA A 132 14.09 -5.19 -0.60
N VAL A 133 14.12 -5.74 0.62
CA VAL A 133 13.51 -7.05 0.93
C VAL A 133 11.99 -7.01 0.75
N VAL A 134 11.33 -5.95 1.23
CA VAL A 134 9.88 -5.76 1.07
C VAL A 134 9.50 -5.71 -0.41
N LEU A 135 10.20 -4.92 -1.22
CA LEU A 135 9.94 -4.80 -2.66
C LEU A 135 10.16 -6.13 -3.40
N LEU A 136 11.19 -6.90 -3.04
CA LEU A 136 11.38 -8.25 -3.56
C LEU A 136 10.24 -9.19 -3.17
N MET A 137 9.76 -9.12 -1.92
CA MET A 137 8.64 -9.95 -1.46
C MET A 137 7.33 -9.60 -2.20
N LEU A 138 7.07 -8.32 -2.41
CA LEU A 138 5.85 -7.84 -3.05
C LEU A 138 5.88 -8.02 -4.58
N TYR A 139 6.96 -7.63 -5.23
CA TYR A 139 7.03 -7.47 -6.69
C TYR A 139 8.02 -8.42 -7.36
N GLY A 140 8.95 -9.01 -6.59
CA GLY A 140 10.00 -9.91 -7.08
C GLY A 140 9.49 -11.15 -7.80
N ILE A 141 8.29 -11.62 -7.44
CA ILE A 141 7.74 -12.84 -8.01
C ILE A 141 6.23 -12.73 -8.22
N ASN A 142 5.74 -13.07 -9.41
CA ASN A 142 4.32 -13.15 -9.71
C ASN A 142 3.68 -14.50 -9.34
N ARG A 143 2.39 -14.68 -9.65
CA ARG A 143 1.67 -15.94 -9.35
C ARG A 143 2.24 -17.16 -10.08
N ASP A 144 2.92 -16.95 -11.20
CA ASP A 144 3.47 -18.00 -12.07
C ASP A 144 4.94 -18.31 -11.75
N GLY A 145 5.49 -17.73 -10.67
CA GLY A 145 6.87 -17.94 -10.25
C GLY A 145 7.92 -17.26 -11.14
N ARG A 146 7.50 -16.27 -11.94
CA ARG A 146 8.40 -15.45 -12.77
C ARG A 146 8.64 -14.10 -12.12
N SER A 147 9.77 -13.48 -12.45
CA SER A 147 9.98 -12.08 -12.08
C SER A 147 8.94 -11.20 -12.77
N SER A 148 8.30 -10.33 -11.98
CA SER A 148 7.41 -9.27 -12.47
C SER A 148 7.97 -7.87 -12.21
N LEU A 149 9.21 -7.79 -11.75
CA LEU A 149 9.84 -6.51 -11.42
C LEU A 149 10.03 -5.67 -12.68
N LYS A 150 9.56 -4.44 -12.61
CA LYS A 150 9.87 -3.42 -13.62
C LYS A 150 11.32 -2.95 -13.42
N ALA A 151 11.91 -2.35 -14.45
CA ALA A 151 13.30 -1.88 -14.40
C ALA A 151 13.56 -0.92 -13.22
N HIS A 152 12.61 -0.03 -12.93
CA HIS A 152 12.74 0.89 -11.80
C HIS A 152 12.66 0.18 -10.44
N ASP A 153 11.87 -0.89 -10.30
CA ASP A 153 11.79 -1.62 -9.04
C ASP A 153 13.09 -2.39 -8.80
N TRP A 154 13.70 -2.95 -9.86
CA TRP A 154 15.04 -3.52 -9.78
C TRP A 154 16.09 -2.51 -9.33
N SER A 155 16.03 -1.28 -9.86
CA SER A 155 16.95 -0.21 -9.47
C SER A 155 16.79 0.15 -7.99
N ASP A 156 15.55 0.32 -7.52
CA ASP A 156 15.26 0.65 -6.11
C ASP A 156 15.75 -0.46 -5.17
N ILE A 157 15.51 -1.73 -5.54
CA ILE A 157 15.97 -2.90 -4.78
C ILE A 157 17.50 -2.98 -4.75
N ALA A 158 18.17 -2.81 -5.89
CA ALA A 158 19.62 -2.88 -5.98
C ALA A 158 20.29 -1.74 -5.18
N LEU A 159 19.76 -0.52 -5.28
CA LEU A 159 20.23 0.63 -4.51
C LEU A 159 20.03 0.40 -3.01
N GLY A 160 18.85 -0.06 -2.60
CA GLY A 160 18.57 -0.29 -1.18
C GLY A 160 19.42 -1.39 -0.56
N TRP A 161 19.71 -2.45 -1.32
CA TRP A 161 20.68 -3.48 -0.91
C TRP A 161 22.11 -2.93 -0.81
N ALA A 162 22.55 -2.13 -1.79
CA ALA A 162 23.90 -1.56 -1.80
C ALA A 162 24.14 -0.58 -0.64
N ASN A 163 23.11 0.18 -0.24
CA ASN A 163 23.22 1.21 0.78
C ASN A 163 23.06 0.70 2.22
N ASP A 164 22.38 -0.42 2.44
CA ASP A 164 22.14 -0.95 3.80
C ASP A 164 22.06 -2.50 3.84
N PRO A 165 23.13 -3.21 3.43
CA PRO A 165 23.10 -4.67 3.30
C PRO A 165 22.99 -5.38 4.66
N GLU A 166 23.53 -4.80 5.73
CA GLU A 166 23.41 -5.32 7.10
C GLU A 166 21.95 -5.38 7.54
N VAL A 167 21.17 -4.30 7.33
CA VAL A 167 19.75 -4.31 7.67
C VAL A 167 18.96 -5.26 6.81
N ALA A 168 19.25 -5.35 5.52
CA ALA A 168 18.57 -6.33 4.67
C ALA A 168 18.76 -7.76 5.22
N LYS A 169 19.98 -8.13 5.63
CA LYS A 169 20.27 -9.45 6.24
C LYS A 169 19.53 -9.64 7.57
N GLN A 170 19.57 -8.64 8.45
CA GLN A 170 18.87 -8.68 9.75
C GLN A 170 17.35 -8.80 9.56
N PHE A 171 16.79 -8.04 8.63
CA PHE A 171 15.36 -8.08 8.28
C PHE A 171 14.95 -9.46 7.80
N VAL A 172 15.71 -10.05 6.88
CA VAL A 172 15.45 -11.42 6.39
C VAL A 172 15.43 -12.41 7.55
N GLN A 173 16.38 -12.30 8.48
CA GLN A 173 16.47 -13.21 9.61
C GLN A 173 15.34 -13.03 10.64
N ALA A 174 14.96 -11.79 10.91
CA ALA A 174 14.01 -11.45 11.96
C ALA A 174 12.54 -11.53 11.52
N VAL A 175 12.25 -11.20 10.26
CA VAL A 175 10.88 -11.00 9.77
C VAL A 175 10.39 -12.17 8.90
N LEU A 176 11.26 -12.73 8.05
CA LEU A 176 10.83 -13.73 7.07
C LEU A 176 10.82 -15.14 7.66
N PRO A 177 9.87 -16.01 7.23
CA PRO A 177 9.87 -17.42 7.62
C PRO A 177 11.18 -18.12 7.27
N ILE A 178 11.69 -18.99 8.15
CA ILE A 178 12.99 -19.68 8.03
C ILE A 178 13.24 -20.26 6.63
N ALA A 179 12.25 -20.93 6.05
CA ALA A 179 12.39 -21.58 4.75
C ALA A 179 12.57 -20.59 3.57
N ILE A 180 12.18 -19.33 3.72
CA ILE A 180 12.37 -18.27 2.72
C ILE A 180 13.71 -17.55 2.91
N GLN A 181 14.29 -17.58 4.10
CA GLN A 181 15.44 -16.74 4.44
C GLN A 181 16.66 -16.96 3.54
N LYS A 182 17.05 -18.22 3.32
CA LYS A 182 18.20 -18.53 2.45
C LYS A 182 17.91 -18.12 0.99
N PRO A 183 16.82 -18.54 0.34
CA PRO A 183 16.48 -18.10 -1.01
C PRO A 183 16.42 -16.58 -1.17
N MET A 184 15.91 -15.85 -0.16
CA MET A 184 15.89 -14.39 -0.19
C MET A 184 17.31 -13.80 -0.16
N ARG A 185 18.18 -14.30 0.72
CA ARG A 185 19.60 -13.90 0.73
C ARG A 185 20.30 -14.21 -0.59
N ASP A 186 20.06 -15.38 -1.15
CA ASP A 186 20.68 -15.78 -2.42
C ASP A 186 20.30 -14.82 -3.56
N VAL A 187 19.05 -14.33 -3.58
CA VAL A 187 18.56 -13.29 -4.53
C VAL A 187 19.20 -11.94 -4.25
N LEU A 188 19.26 -11.50 -2.98
CA LEU A 188 19.90 -10.22 -2.61
C LEU A 188 21.38 -10.20 -3.03
N GLU A 189 22.10 -11.28 -2.79
CA GLU A 189 23.53 -11.42 -3.13
C GLU A 189 23.78 -11.54 -4.64
N SER A 190 22.76 -11.83 -5.45
CA SER A 190 22.86 -11.81 -6.92
C SER A 190 22.40 -10.52 -7.56
N LEU A 191 21.87 -9.55 -6.81
CA LEU A 191 21.49 -8.25 -7.37
C LEU A 191 22.67 -7.66 -8.15
N GLY A 192 22.42 -7.31 -9.42
CA GLY A 192 23.45 -6.84 -10.35
C GLY A 192 24.21 -7.91 -11.14
N ARG A 193 23.87 -9.20 -11.01
CA ARG A 193 24.42 -10.30 -11.83
C ARG A 193 23.42 -10.78 -12.88
N GLU A 194 23.90 -11.33 -13.99
CA GLU A 194 23.06 -11.75 -15.13
C GLU A 194 22.10 -12.93 -14.83
N ASP A 195 22.40 -13.80 -13.86
CA ASP A 195 21.54 -14.95 -13.50
C ASP A 195 20.69 -14.72 -12.23
N ASN A 196 19.69 -13.82 -12.33
CA ASN A 196 18.69 -13.66 -11.28
C ASN A 196 17.49 -14.61 -11.42
N GLY A 197 17.27 -15.17 -12.61
CA GLY A 197 16.05 -15.94 -12.90
C GLY A 197 15.97 -17.26 -12.13
N SER A 198 17.08 -17.98 -12.00
CA SER A 198 17.15 -19.24 -11.23
C SER A 198 16.88 -19.03 -9.74
N LYS A 199 17.44 -17.96 -9.17
CA LYS A 199 17.31 -17.58 -7.76
C LYS A 199 15.92 -17.05 -7.40
N VAL A 200 15.33 -16.23 -8.27
CA VAL A 200 13.94 -15.76 -8.11
C VAL A 200 12.97 -16.95 -8.12
N ARG A 201 13.20 -17.97 -8.97
CA ARG A 201 12.42 -19.21 -8.95
C ARG A 201 12.63 -20.01 -7.66
N ALA A 202 13.84 -20.07 -7.13
CA ALA A 202 14.09 -20.72 -5.84
C ALA A 202 13.37 -20.02 -4.69
N LEU A 203 13.37 -18.69 -4.67
CA LEU A 203 12.59 -17.88 -3.74
C LEU A 203 11.08 -18.15 -3.91
N TRP A 204 10.59 -18.26 -5.14
CA TRP A 204 9.19 -18.63 -5.39
C TRP A 204 8.85 -19.99 -4.79
N TRP A 205 9.67 -21.01 -5.05
CA TRP A 205 9.44 -22.35 -4.52
C TRP A 205 9.45 -22.36 -2.99
N ALA A 206 10.33 -21.60 -2.36
CA ALA A 206 10.36 -21.48 -0.91
C ALA A 206 9.09 -20.82 -0.37
N CYS A 207 8.66 -19.71 -0.98
CA CYS A 207 7.38 -19.08 -0.66
C CYS A 207 6.22 -20.07 -0.88
N ALA A 208 6.22 -20.82 -1.98
CA ALA A 208 5.23 -21.82 -2.35
C ALA A 208 5.09 -22.93 -1.28
N ARG A 209 6.22 -23.39 -0.74
CA ARG A 209 6.30 -24.46 0.27
C ARG A 209 5.99 -23.98 1.69
N THR A 210 6.32 -22.73 2.00
CA THR A 210 5.87 -22.13 3.25
C THR A 210 4.37 -21.87 3.22
N ALA A 211 3.72 -21.85 4.39
CA ALA A 211 2.29 -21.57 4.54
C ALA A 211 1.78 -20.34 3.75
N MET A 212 2.68 -19.41 3.35
CA MET A 212 2.41 -18.31 2.43
C MET A 212 1.68 -18.70 1.14
N PHE A 213 1.75 -19.97 0.73
CA PHE A 213 1.03 -20.51 -0.43
C PHE A 213 0.33 -21.85 -0.14
N HIS A 214 0.36 -22.37 1.08
CA HIS A 214 -0.18 -23.72 1.37
C HIS A 214 -1.70 -23.83 1.12
N HIS A 215 -2.43 -22.71 1.07
CA HIS A 215 -3.82 -22.65 0.58
C HIS A 215 -4.00 -22.67 -0.95
N LEU A 216 -2.91 -22.64 -1.72
CA LEU A 216 -2.91 -22.82 -3.18
C LEU A 216 -2.60 -24.28 -3.56
N CYS A 217 -1.96 -25.06 -2.69
CA CYS A 217 -1.61 -26.47 -2.93
C CYS A 217 -2.67 -27.47 -2.43
N HIS A 218 -3.46 -27.12 -1.42
CA HIS A 218 -4.66 -27.90 -1.07
C HIS A 218 -5.88 -27.28 -1.74
N GLY A 219 -6.50 -28.06 -2.62
CA GLY A 219 -7.56 -27.63 -3.51
C GLY A 219 -8.68 -26.81 -2.87
N TRP A 220 -9.23 -25.91 -3.67
CA TRP A 220 -10.65 -25.52 -3.61
C TRP A 220 -11.14 -24.71 -2.40
N LYS A 221 -10.28 -23.90 -1.77
CA LYS A 221 -10.72 -22.67 -1.08
C LYS A 221 -10.34 -21.31 -1.71
N PRO A 222 -9.56 -21.21 -2.81
CA PRO A 222 -9.40 -19.93 -3.50
C PRO A 222 -10.58 -19.62 -4.42
N LEU A 223 -11.25 -20.61 -5.01
CA LEU A 223 -12.36 -20.32 -5.92
C LEU A 223 -13.50 -19.64 -5.18
N THR A 224 -13.88 -20.04 -3.97
CA THR A 224 -14.96 -19.36 -3.21
C THR A 224 -14.53 -18.02 -2.62
N ALA A 225 -13.25 -17.78 -2.30
CA ALA A 225 -12.77 -16.46 -1.86
C ALA A 225 -12.57 -15.50 -3.04
N ILE A 226 -12.05 -15.98 -4.18
CA ILE A 226 -11.92 -15.24 -5.43
C ILE A 226 -13.30 -15.03 -6.07
N LEU A 227 -14.18 -16.02 -6.05
CA LEU A 227 -15.57 -15.91 -6.46
C LEU A 227 -16.33 -15.05 -5.45
N ARG A 228 -16.15 -15.14 -4.12
CA ARG A 228 -16.72 -14.11 -3.22
C ARG A 228 -16.19 -12.73 -3.53
N ARG A 229 -14.93 -12.57 -3.92
CA ARG A 229 -14.38 -11.26 -4.33
C ARG A 229 -14.88 -10.80 -5.70
N ARG A 230 -15.27 -11.73 -6.59
CA ARG A 230 -15.83 -11.48 -7.93
C ARG A 230 -17.37 -11.44 -7.98
N LEU A 231 -18.05 -12.07 -7.02
CA LEU A 231 -19.50 -12.25 -6.88
C LEU A 231 -20.06 -11.41 -5.72
N ALA A 232 -19.25 -11.00 -4.74
CA ALA A 232 -19.60 -9.81 -3.97
C ALA A 232 -19.64 -8.68 -4.98
N ASN A 233 -20.76 -7.97 -5.01
CA ASN A 233 -20.86 -6.69 -5.71
C ASN A 233 -19.59 -5.93 -5.38
N LEU A 234 -18.73 -5.69 -6.38
CA LEU A 234 -17.54 -4.87 -6.19
C LEU A 234 -18.04 -3.60 -5.53
N CYS A 235 -17.53 -3.29 -4.34
CA CYS A 235 -17.83 -2.04 -3.67
C CYS A 235 -17.71 -0.91 -4.71
N ALA A 236 -18.61 0.07 -4.67
CA ALA A 236 -18.58 1.21 -5.60
C ALA A 236 -17.16 1.83 -5.69
N VAL A 237 -16.44 1.82 -4.56
CA VAL A 237 -15.03 2.21 -4.46
C VAL A 237 -14.10 1.28 -5.23
N GLN A 238 -14.18 -0.05 -5.05
CA GLN A 238 -13.33 -1.01 -5.78
C GLN A 238 -13.57 -0.93 -7.29
N THR A 239 -14.82 -0.77 -7.71
CA THR A 239 -15.18 -0.60 -9.13
C THR A 239 -14.53 0.67 -9.70
N ALA A 240 -14.54 1.77 -8.95
CA ALA A 240 -13.93 3.03 -9.38
C ALA A 240 -12.40 2.98 -9.39
N VAL A 241 -11.77 2.37 -8.38
CA VAL A 241 -10.30 2.25 -8.28
C VAL A 241 -9.73 1.38 -9.41
N HIS A 242 -10.41 0.28 -9.78
CA HIS A 242 -9.96 -0.56 -10.88
C HIS A 242 -9.98 0.14 -12.26
N HIS A 243 -10.47 1.37 -12.34
CA HIS A 243 -10.44 2.21 -13.52
C HIS A 243 -9.36 3.32 -13.44
N HIS A 244 -8.19 3.03 -12.88
CA HIS A 244 -7.02 3.92 -12.81
C HIS A 244 -6.68 4.70 -14.12
N ASP A 245 -7.16 4.25 -15.28
CA ASP A 245 -6.93 4.86 -16.60
C ASP A 245 -8.15 5.57 -17.21
N ARG A 246 -9.28 5.70 -16.50
CA ARG A 246 -10.47 6.41 -17.00
C ARG A 246 -10.75 7.68 -16.19
N VAL A 247 -10.90 8.77 -16.91
CA VAL A 247 -11.47 10.03 -16.41
C VAL A 247 -12.90 9.75 -15.95
N ILE A 248 -13.18 9.89 -14.65
CA ILE A 248 -14.55 9.98 -14.16
C ILE A 248 -15.09 11.34 -14.65
N GLN A 249 -16.11 11.32 -15.50
CA GLN A 249 -16.76 12.55 -15.97
C GLN A 249 -17.40 13.29 -14.80
N CYS A 250 -17.39 14.63 -14.85
CA CYS A 250 -17.89 15.48 -13.76
C CYS A 250 -19.34 15.16 -13.38
N GLU A 251 -20.22 14.86 -14.35
CA GLU A 251 -21.61 14.47 -14.07
C GLU A 251 -21.73 13.13 -13.30
N HIS A 252 -20.72 12.26 -13.40
CA HIS A 252 -20.70 10.99 -12.68
C HIS A 252 -20.18 11.14 -11.25
N ILE A 253 -19.57 12.29 -10.88
CA ILE A 253 -19.09 12.53 -9.51
C ILE A 253 -20.24 12.53 -8.52
N VAL A 254 -21.35 13.21 -8.82
CA VAL A 254 -22.49 13.26 -7.89
C VAL A 254 -23.08 11.86 -7.70
N SER A 255 -23.27 11.11 -8.79
CA SER A 255 -23.69 9.70 -8.72
C SER A 255 -22.65 8.81 -8.01
N PHE A 256 -21.36 9.10 -8.16
CA PHE A 256 -20.25 8.40 -7.51
C PHE A 256 -20.21 8.66 -6.00
N ILE A 257 -20.27 9.93 -5.59
CA ILE A 257 -20.37 10.34 -4.18
C ILE A 257 -21.62 9.72 -3.56
N GLN A 258 -22.76 9.79 -4.25
CA GLN A 258 -24.01 9.21 -3.79
C GLN A 258 -23.91 7.68 -3.63
N LYS A 259 -23.36 6.95 -4.62
CA LYS A 259 -23.15 5.50 -4.53
C LYS A 259 -22.19 5.10 -3.42
N ILE A 260 -21.17 5.91 -3.14
CA ILE A 260 -20.26 5.68 -1.99
C ILE A 260 -21.03 5.88 -0.68
N GLN A 261 -21.78 6.98 -0.56
CA GLN A 261 -22.61 7.30 0.60
C GLN A 261 -23.67 6.23 0.88
N ASP A 262 -24.28 5.68 -0.16
CA ASP A 262 -25.31 4.65 -0.06
C ASP A 262 -24.74 3.27 0.31
N SER A 263 -23.44 3.04 0.13
CA SER A 263 -22.83 1.70 0.23
C SER A 263 -22.30 1.29 1.61
N GLU A 264 -22.00 2.20 2.54
CA GLU A 264 -21.67 1.91 3.96
C GLU A 264 -21.28 3.18 4.74
N ASN A 265 -21.68 3.29 6.04
CA ASN A 265 -21.28 4.25 7.09
C ASN A 265 -20.19 5.29 6.71
N VAL A 266 -20.54 6.24 5.85
CA VAL A 266 -19.66 7.34 5.47
C VAL A 266 -19.64 8.35 6.63
N LEU A 267 -18.47 8.55 7.24
CA LEU A 267 -18.24 9.68 8.14
C LEU A 267 -18.19 10.96 7.31
N PHE A 268 -19.36 11.51 6.98
CA PHE A 268 -19.48 12.90 6.57
C PHE A 268 -20.57 13.58 7.39
N GLU A 269 -20.17 14.57 8.17
CA GLU A 269 -21.05 15.69 8.47
C GLU A 269 -21.31 16.45 7.15
N ARG A 270 -22.60 16.60 6.83
CA ARG A 270 -23.14 17.52 5.80
C ARG A 270 -22.51 18.91 5.97
N LYS A 271 -22.30 19.68 4.91
CA LYS A 271 -23.37 20.39 4.17
C LYS A 271 -23.08 20.51 2.67
N PRO A 272 -23.96 20.01 1.79
CA PRO A 272 -24.05 20.47 0.42
C PRO A 272 -25.05 21.64 0.36
N GLU A 273 -24.63 22.80 0.84
CA GLU A 273 -25.17 24.07 0.36
C GLU A 273 -24.02 24.68 -0.45
N GLN A 274 -24.28 25.11 -1.69
CA GLN A 274 -23.31 25.57 -2.71
C GLN A 274 -22.80 24.52 -3.72
N PHE A 275 -23.71 23.77 -4.35
CA PHE A 275 -23.67 23.75 -5.81
C PHE A 275 -24.89 24.54 -6.26
N GLY A 276 -24.69 25.86 -6.38
CA GLY A 276 -25.66 26.75 -6.96
C GLY A 276 -25.92 26.31 -8.40
N ASN A 277 -27.19 26.17 -8.73
CA ASN A 277 -27.65 26.32 -10.10
C ASN A 277 -27.07 27.62 -10.64
N ASP A 278 -26.31 27.56 -11.72
CA ASP A 278 -26.29 28.56 -12.78
C ASP A 278 -25.58 27.97 -14.00
N LEU A 279 -26.39 27.74 -15.05
CA LEU A 279 -26.13 27.73 -16.49
C LEU A 279 -24.97 26.88 -17.05
#